data_AF-A0A4S2L6C3-F1
#
_entry.id   AF-A0A4S2L6C3-F1
#
_cell.length_a   1.000
_cell.length_b   1.000
_cell.length_c   1.000
_cell.angle_alpha   90.00
_cell.angle_beta   90.00
_cell.angle_gamma   90.00
#
_symmetry.space_group_name_H-M   'P 1'
#
loop_
_entity.id
_entity.type
_entity.pdbx_description
1 polymer ?
#
loop_
_entity_poly.entity_id
_entity_poly.type
_entity_poly.pdbx_seq_one_letter_code
_entity_poly.pdbx_strand_id
1 'polypeptide(L)'
;MVNYFYIYLSTPDYLDPLFRAKVAGFAGYYVSLMGAAGYYGVSLLAGVQVPKVGISCIKWIFKGTAVGVTHATASYASSRFSGDTNHWGNHLVGGIAAGIVSGSHGPPSMRLRRAIGFGMLSIFAKAYVDFMDKHPNFELPRFGEHNPSPYLSLNHRRMNPQAKEQERELETVL
;
A
#
# COMPACT_ATOMS: atom_id res chain seq x y z
N MET A 1 5.92 -8.61 -11.14
CA MET A 1 5.68 -8.63 -9.68
C MET A 1 4.24 -8.21 -9.42
N VAL A 2 3.55 -8.87 -8.49
CA VAL A 2 2.18 -8.49 -8.08
C VAL A 2 2.22 -7.12 -7.40
N ASN A 3 1.46 -6.14 -7.90
CA ASN A 3 1.39 -4.81 -7.32
C ASN A 3 0.42 -4.79 -6.12
N TYR A 4 0.91 -5.20 -4.95
CA TYR A 4 0.12 -5.27 -3.72
C TYR A 4 -0.48 -3.92 -3.31
N PHE A 5 0.19 -2.80 -3.59
CA PHE A 5 -0.34 -1.46 -3.33
C PHE A 5 -1.56 -1.16 -4.19
N TYR A 6 -1.48 -1.42 -5.49
CA TYR A 6 -2.61 -1.21 -6.40
C TYR A 6 -3.78 -2.14 -6.07
N ILE A 7 -3.52 -3.42 -5.80
CA ILE A 7 -4.58 -4.38 -5.37
C ILE A 7 -5.29 -3.84 -4.14
N TYR A 8 -4.55 -3.50 -3.08
CA TYR A 8 -5.14 -2.97 -1.86
C TYR A 8 -5.96 -1.69 -2.07
N LEU A 9 -5.42 -0.73 -2.82
CA LEU A 9 -6.07 0.57 -3.04
C LEU A 9 -7.26 0.51 -4.01
N SER A 10 -7.31 -0.49 -4.88
CA SER A 10 -8.38 -0.69 -5.88
C SER A 10 -9.52 -1.60 -5.38
N THR A 11 -9.29 -2.38 -4.32
CA THR A 11 -10.34 -3.12 -3.62
C THR A 11 -11.27 -2.13 -2.88
N PRO A 12 -12.60 -2.32 -2.89
CA PRO A 12 -13.53 -1.51 -2.08
C PRO A 12 -13.26 -1.63 -0.58
N ASP A 13 -13.48 -0.55 0.18
CA ASP A 13 -13.00 -0.42 1.57
C ASP A 13 -13.65 -1.38 2.58
N TYR A 14 -14.89 -1.78 2.31
CA TYR A 14 -15.72 -2.63 3.17
C TYR A 14 -15.69 -4.11 2.82
N LEU A 15 -15.10 -4.48 1.67
CA LEU A 15 -15.03 -5.88 1.23
C LEU A 15 -13.79 -6.54 1.81
N ASP A 16 -13.97 -7.77 2.29
CA ASP A 16 -12.91 -8.70 2.70
C ASP A 16 -11.84 -8.07 3.61
N PRO A 17 -12.20 -7.66 4.85
CA PRO A 17 -11.28 -6.97 5.76
C PRO A 17 -10.00 -7.76 6.05
N LEU A 18 -10.10 -9.10 6.08
CA LEU A 18 -8.94 -9.98 6.26
C LEU A 18 -8.02 -9.98 5.05
N PHE A 19 -8.58 -10.01 3.83
CA PHE A 19 -7.80 -9.91 2.60
C PHE A 19 -7.10 -8.55 2.51
N ARG A 20 -7.82 -7.45 2.77
CA ARG A 20 -7.26 -6.10 2.78
C ARG A 20 -6.13 -5.95 3.80
N ALA A 21 -6.33 -6.44 5.02
CA ALA A 21 -5.31 -6.43 6.06
C ALA A 21 -4.08 -7.25 5.66
N LYS A 22 -4.27 -8.42 5.03
CA LYS A 22 -3.19 -9.26 4.51
C LYS A 22 -2.39 -8.52 3.44
N VAL A 23 -3.04 -7.98 2.41
CA VAL A 23 -2.36 -7.29 1.30
C VAL A 23 -1.64 -6.02 1.79
N ALA A 24 -2.29 -5.20 2.62
CA ALA A 24 -1.65 -4.00 3.18
C ALA A 24 -0.51 -4.36 4.14
N GLY A 25 -0.67 -5.42 4.94
CA GLY A 25 0.39 -5.96 5.79
C GLY A 25 1.60 -6.43 4.99
N PHE A 26 1.40 -7.13 3.88
CA PHE A 26 2.47 -7.52 2.96
C PHE A 26 3.14 -6.31 2.29
N ALA A 27 2.38 -5.29 1.91
CA ALA A 27 2.94 -4.05 1.36
C ALA A 27 3.84 -3.34 2.39
N GLY A 28 3.38 -3.24 3.64
CA GLY A 28 4.16 -2.68 4.75
C GLY A 28 5.39 -3.50 5.11
N TYR A 29 5.27 -4.83 5.11
CA TYR A 29 6.38 -5.78 5.24
C TYR A 29 7.43 -5.54 4.16
N TYR A 30 7.01 -5.48 2.89
CA TYR A 30 7.92 -5.36 1.75
C TYR A 30 8.74 -4.06 1.80
N VAL A 31 8.09 -2.92 2.04
CA VAL A 31 8.80 -1.62 2.16
C VAL A 31 9.79 -1.63 3.31
N SER A 32 9.40 -2.21 4.44
CA SER A 32 10.26 -2.25 5.63
C SER A 32 11.40 -3.26 5.49
N LEU A 33 11.18 -4.35 4.77
CA LEU A 33 12.23 -5.30 4.37
C LEU A 33 13.26 -4.62 3.48
N MET A 34 12.84 -3.85 2.47
CA MET A 34 13.75 -3.11 1.60
C MET A 34 14.58 -2.08 2.38
N GLY A 35 13.93 -1.33 3.27
CA GLY A 35 14.63 -0.39 4.15
C GLY A 35 15.60 -1.07 5.12
N ALA A 36 15.20 -2.21 5.69
CA ALA A 36 16.04 -3.02 6.56
C ALA A 36 17.24 -3.61 5.81
N ALA A 37 17.05 -4.13 4.60
CA ALA A 37 18.11 -4.67 3.76
C ALA A 37 19.14 -3.60 3.40
N GLY A 38 18.68 -2.40 3.02
CA GLY A 38 19.57 -1.25 2.77
C GLY A 38 20.37 -0.86 4.02
N TYR A 39 19.71 -0.71 5.16
CA TYR A 39 20.37 -0.34 6.41
C TYR A 39 21.37 -1.41 6.89
N TYR A 40 20.99 -2.68 6.80
CA TYR A 40 21.86 -3.80 7.14
C TYR A 40 23.07 -3.87 6.20
N GLY A 41 22.87 -3.72 4.89
CA GLY A 41 23.94 -3.70 3.90
C GLY A 41 24.96 -2.59 4.15
N VAL A 42 24.51 -1.36 4.40
CA VAL A 42 25.39 -0.24 4.76
C VAL A 42 26.14 -0.52 6.07
N SER A 43 25.46 -1.10 7.06
CA SER A 43 26.07 -1.43 8.35
C SER A 43 27.15 -2.51 8.24
N LEU A 44 26.96 -3.50 7.37
CA LEU A 44 27.98 -4.51 7.05
C LEU A 44 29.22 -3.87 6.43
N LEU A 45 29.04 -2.99 5.44
CA LEU A 45 30.14 -2.28 4.78
C LEU A 45 30.89 -1.35 5.73
N ALA A 46 30.21 -0.76 6.71
CA ALA A 46 30.78 0.13 7.72
C ALA A 46 31.44 -0.62 8.91
N GLY A 47 31.46 -1.95 8.91
CA GLY A 47 32.08 -2.74 9.99
C GLY A 47 31.36 -2.66 11.35
N VAL A 48 30.07 -2.29 11.36
CA VAL A 48 29.28 -2.10 12.59
C VAL A 48 28.75 -3.44 13.12
N GLN A 49 28.57 -3.57 14.45
CA GLN A 49 28.09 -4.76 15.15
C GLN A 49 26.78 -5.35 14.55
N VAL A 50 26.97 -6.37 13.72
CA VAL A 50 25.93 -7.07 12.94
C VAL A 50 24.72 -7.55 13.75
N PRO A 51 24.86 -8.10 14.98
CA PRO A 51 23.70 -8.60 15.74
C PRO A 51 22.70 -7.51 16.18
N LYS A 52 23.19 -6.34 16.64
CA LYS A 52 22.32 -5.24 17.07
C LYS A 52 21.56 -4.61 15.90
N VAL A 53 22.23 -4.52 14.74
CA VAL A 53 21.63 -4.04 13.50
C VAL A 53 20.56 -5.03 13.03
N GLY A 54 20.82 -6.33 13.07
CA GLY A 54 19.84 -7.37 12.74
C GLY A 54 18.56 -7.30 13.57
N ILE A 55 18.68 -7.15 14.90
CA ILE A 55 17.51 -6.97 15.78
C ILE A 55 16.71 -5.71 15.40
N SER A 56 17.40 -4.62 15.06
CA SER A 56 16.74 -3.38 14.63
C SER A 56 15.99 -3.55 13.32
N CYS A 57 16.58 -4.27 12.36
CA CYS A 57 15.96 -4.62 11.08
C CYS A 57 14.68 -5.45 11.29
N ILE A 58 14.73 -6.47 12.16
CA ILE A 58 13.55 -7.28 12.50
C ILE A 58 12.44 -6.40 13.09
N LYS A 59 12.78 -5.49 14.02
CA LYS A 59 11.81 -4.54 14.59
C LYS A 59 11.19 -3.62 13.53
N TRP A 60 11.96 -3.18 12.54
CA TRP A 60 11.46 -2.37 11.43
C TRP A 60 10.48 -3.14 10.58
N ILE A 61 10.80 -4.39 10.24
CA ILE A 61 9.92 -5.27 9.44
C ILE A 61 8.59 -5.48 10.16
N PHE A 62 8.60 -5.87 11.45
CA PHE A 62 7.36 -6.03 12.22
C PHE A 62 6.56 -4.73 12.32
N LYS A 63 7.23 -3.60 12.52
CA LYS A 63 6.57 -2.29 12.55
C LYS A 63 5.93 -1.96 11.20
N GLY A 64 6.61 -2.22 10.09
CA GLY A 64 6.06 -2.06 8.75
C GLY A 64 4.79 -2.84 8.51
N THR A 65 4.82 -4.13 8.84
CA THR A 65 3.66 -5.00 8.76
C THR A 65 2.50 -4.45 9.59
N ALA A 66 2.77 -4.06 10.84
CA ALA A 66 1.76 -3.49 11.73
C ALA A 66 1.16 -2.19 11.17
N VAL A 67 2.00 -1.30 10.62
CA VAL A 67 1.56 -0.06 9.94
C VAL A 67 0.60 -0.37 8.80
N GLY A 68 0.90 -1.35 7.96
CA GLY A 68 0.03 -1.77 6.86
C GLY A 68 -1.31 -2.35 7.34
N VAL A 69 -1.28 -3.25 8.33
CA VAL A 69 -2.50 -3.83 8.91
C VAL A 69 -3.36 -2.75 9.57
N THR A 70 -2.76 -1.86 10.36
CA THR A 70 -3.47 -0.75 10.99
C THR A 70 -4.13 0.17 9.96
N HIS A 71 -3.42 0.47 8.87
CA HIS A 71 -3.98 1.26 7.77
C HIS A 71 -5.26 0.62 7.22
N ALA A 72 -5.21 -0.67 6.91
CA ALA A 72 -6.35 -1.41 6.37
C ALA A 72 -7.53 -1.48 7.33
N THR A 73 -7.28 -1.83 8.59
CA THR A 73 -8.33 -1.94 9.61
C THR A 73 -9.02 -0.60 9.86
N ALA A 74 -8.26 0.49 9.95
CA ALA A 74 -8.82 1.82 10.19
C ALA A 74 -9.60 2.35 8.97
N SER A 75 -9.11 2.12 7.74
CA SER A 75 -9.83 2.49 6.51
C SER A 75 -11.14 1.70 6.39
N TYR A 76 -11.10 0.38 6.68
CA TYR A 76 -12.29 -0.47 6.71
C TYR A 76 -13.31 0.03 7.73
N ALA A 77 -12.88 0.27 8.98
CA ALA A 77 -13.76 0.77 10.03
C ALA A 77 -14.41 2.09 9.63
N SER A 78 -13.63 3.05 9.11
CA SER A 78 -14.14 4.33 8.61
C SER A 78 -15.18 4.16 7.49
N SER A 79 -14.95 3.23 6.56
CA SER A 79 -15.90 2.96 5.48
C SER A 79 -17.21 2.35 5.99
N ARG A 80 -17.15 1.51 7.02
CA ARG A 80 -18.33 0.92 7.66
C ARG A 80 -19.15 1.96 8.42
N PHE A 81 -18.48 2.93 9.06
CA PHE A 81 -19.16 4.01 9.77
C PHE A 81 -19.75 5.07 8.83
N SER A 82 -19.04 5.42 7.75
CA SER A 82 -19.49 6.45 6.81
C SER A 82 -20.50 5.94 5.78
N GLY A 83 -20.53 4.63 5.51
CA GLY A 83 -21.33 4.04 4.43
C GLY A 83 -20.76 4.31 3.03
N ASP A 84 -19.70 5.12 2.93
CA ASP A 84 -19.00 5.39 1.68
C ASP A 84 -17.79 4.45 1.56
N THR A 85 -17.86 3.61 0.54
CA THR A 85 -17.01 2.43 0.39
C THR A 85 -15.80 2.66 -0.49
N ASN A 86 -15.70 3.83 -1.11
CA ASN A 86 -14.63 4.14 -2.05
C ASN A 86 -14.27 5.63 -2.00
N HIS A 87 -13.95 6.10 -0.79
CA HIS A 87 -13.69 7.51 -0.51
C HIS A 87 -12.28 7.73 0.03
N TRP A 88 -11.60 8.75 -0.47
CA TRP A 88 -10.27 9.16 -0.01
C TRP A 88 -10.22 9.48 1.49
N GLY A 89 -11.36 9.87 2.08
CA GLY A 89 -11.50 10.12 3.52
C GLY A 89 -11.27 8.89 4.40
N ASN A 90 -11.65 7.69 3.94
CA ASN A 90 -11.35 6.45 4.68
C ASN A 90 -9.84 6.20 4.73
N HIS A 91 -9.17 6.46 3.61
CA HIS A 91 -7.73 6.34 3.46
C HIS A 91 -6.98 7.41 4.27
N LEU A 92 -7.53 8.61 4.45
CA LEU A 92 -7.02 9.60 5.40
C LEU A 92 -6.99 9.03 6.82
N VAL A 93 -8.10 8.45 7.28
CA VAL A 93 -8.20 7.83 8.62
C VAL A 93 -7.21 6.66 8.75
N GLY A 94 -7.13 5.80 7.73
CA GLY A 94 -6.14 4.75 7.62
C GLY A 94 -4.71 5.26 7.74
N GLY A 95 -4.37 6.31 6.99
CA GLY A 95 -3.06 6.94 6.96
C GLY A 95 -2.68 7.54 8.32
N ILE A 96 -3.60 8.25 8.96
CA ILE A 96 -3.39 8.81 10.31
C ILE A 96 -3.07 7.70 11.31
N ALA A 97 -3.90 6.64 11.35
CA ALA A 97 -3.69 5.51 12.26
C ALA A 97 -2.34 4.81 12.02
N ALA A 98 -2.01 4.58 10.75
CA ALA A 98 -0.72 4.02 10.33
C ALA A 98 0.47 4.91 10.75
N GLY A 99 0.35 6.23 10.61
CA GLY A 99 1.36 7.20 11.03
C GLY A 99 1.59 7.23 12.55
N ILE A 100 0.52 7.08 13.34
CA ILE A 100 0.61 6.95 14.81
C ILE A 100 1.39 5.68 15.19
N VAL A 101 1.06 4.53 14.59
CA VAL A 101 1.77 3.26 14.83
C VAL A 101 3.24 3.35 14.43
N SER A 102 3.52 3.94 13.27
CA SER A 102 4.88 4.20 12.80
C SER A 102 5.68 5.04 13.81
N GLY A 103 5.07 6.10 14.36
CA GLY A 103 5.67 7.02 15.32
C GLY A 103 5.64 6.59 16.79
N SER A 104 5.02 5.45 17.12
CA SER A 104 4.67 5.01 18.48
C SER A 104 5.79 5.11 19.53
N HIS A 105 7.05 5.03 19.11
CA HIS A 105 8.21 5.00 20.02
C HIS A 105 8.96 6.32 20.16
N GLY A 106 8.48 7.42 19.58
CA GLY A 106 9.12 8.72 19.80
C GLY A 106 8.16 9.82 20.21
N PRO A 107 8.64 11.08 20.21
CA PRO A 107 7.95 12.19 20.88
C PRO A 107 6.63 12.55 20.20
N PRO A 108 5.70 13.20 20.92
CA PRO A 108 4.39 13.60 20.38
C PRO A 108 4.48 14.36 19.05
N SER A 109 5.45 15.26 18.90
CA SER A 109 5.67 16.03 17.67
C SER A 109 6.06 15.17 16.46
N MET A 110 6.77 14.06 16.67
CA MET A 110 7.09 13.12 15.60
C MET A 110 5.88 12.25 15.25
N ARG A 111 5.11 11.81 16.27
CA ARG A 111 3.86 11.05 16.05
C ARG A 111 2.87 11.87 15.22
N LEU A 112 2.67 13.14 15.58
CA LEU A 112 1.81 14.07 14.85
C LEU A 112 2.27 14.27 13.41
N ARG A 113 3.56 14.55 13.19
CA ARG A 113 4.11 14.71 11.84
C ARG A 113 3.94 13.45 10.98
N ARG A 114 4.16 12.27 11.54
CA ARG A 114 3.94 11.00 10.84
C ARG A 114 2.47 10.75 10.55
N ALA A 115 1.57 11.03 11.51
CA ALA A 115 0.13 10.91 11.31
C ALA A 115 -0.36 11.79 10.15
N ILE A 116 0.03 13.07 10.14
CA ILE A 116 -0.32 13.99 9.05
C ILE A 116 0.30 13.53 7.72
N GLY A 117 1.60 13.21 7.71
CA GLY A 117 2.30 12.80 6.49
C GLY A 117 1.73 11.53 5.87
N PHE A 118 1.45 10.51 6.68
CA PHE A 118 0.84 9.27 6.20
C PHE A 118 -0.61 9.47 5.79
N GLY A 119 -1.36 10.31 6.51
CA GLY A 119 -2.73 10.71 6.13
C GLY A 119 -2.78 11.32 4.74
N MET A 120 -1.96 12.35 4.50
CA MET A 120 -1.89 13.03 3.20
C MET A 120 -1.40 12.09 2.09
N LEU A 121 -0.35 11.30 2.34
CA LEU A 121 0.16 10.34 1.36
C LEU A 121 -0.92 9.32 0.96
N SER A 122 -1.71 8.85 1.92
CA SER A 122 -2.78 7.89 1.66
C SER A 122 -3.91 8.48 0.83
N ILE A 123 -4.31 9.73 1.09
CA ILE A 123 -5.26 10.46 0.24
C ILE A 123 -4.76 10.50 -1.20
N PHE A 124 -3.51 10.96 -1.42
CA PHE A 124 -2.96 11.09 -2.76
C PHE A 124 -2.86 9.75 -3.48
N ALA A 125 -2.43 8.70 -2.77
CA ALA A 125 -2.34 7.36 -3.33
C ALA A 125 -3.72 6.83 -3.75
N LYS A 126 -4.75 7.01 -2.91
CA LYS A 126 -6.12 6.60 -3.22
C LYS A 126 -6.69 7.39 -4.40
N ALA A 127 -6.57 8.72 -4.36
CA ALA A 127 -7.04 9.59 -5.44
C ALA A 127 -6.36 9.26 -6.79
N TYR A 128 -5.05 8.96 -6.77
CA TYR A 128 -4.33 8.52 -7.95
C TYR A 128 -4.85 7.19 -8.50
N VAL A 129 -5.07 6.19 -7.64
CA VAL A 129 -5.63 4.91 -8.07
C VAL A 129 -7.04 5.06 -8.62
N ASP A 130 -7.89 5.87 -7.98
CA ASP A 130 -9.24 6.15 -8.48
C ASP A 130 -9.21 6.90 -9.81
N PHE A 131 -8.25 7.81 -10.02
CA PHE A 131 -8.02 8.47 -11.30
C PHE A 131 -7.60 7.46 -12.38
N MET A 132 -6.65 6.58 -12.08
CA MET A 132 -6.19 5.56 -13.03
C MET A 132 -7.27 4.52 -13.36
N ASP A 133 -8.13 4.16 -12.41
CA ASP A 133 -9.28 3.29 -12.66
C ASP A 133 -10.34 3.97 -13.54
N LYS A 134 -10.51 5.30 -13.44
CA LYS A 134 -11.42 6.08 -14.30
C LYS A 134 -10.83 6.41 -15.68
N HIS A 135 -9.51 6.50 -15.78
CA HIS A 135 -8.79 6.87 -17.00
C HIS A 135 -7.71 5.83 -17.36
N PRO A 136 -8.09 4.58 -17.68
CA PRO A 136 -7.14 3.48 -17.90
C PRO A 136 -6.18 3.74 -19.09
N ASN A 137 -6.56 4.62 -20.01
CA ASN A 137 -5.80 4.96 -21.21
C ASN A 137 -4.90 6.21 -21.06
N PHE A 138 -4.84 6.83 -19.88
CA PHE A 138 -4.09 8.07 -19.66
C PHE A 138 -2.58 7.92 -19.92
N GLU A 139 -2.03 6.73 -19.69
CA GLU A 139 -0.59 6.41 -19.87
C GLU A 139 -0.30 5.54 -21.10
N LEU A 140 -1.31 5.19 -21.91
CA LEU A 140 -1.07 4.41 -23.13
C LEU A 140 -0.51 5.34 -24.22
N PRO A 141 0.69 5.07 -24.77
CA PRO A 141 1.12 5.74 -26.00
C PRO A 141 0.04 5.50 -27.06
N ARG A 142 -0.45 6.57 -27.70
CA ARG A 142 -1.42 6.40 -28.78
C ARG A 142 -0.72 5.68 -29.93
N PHE A 143 -1.44 4.78 -30.60
CA PHE A 143 -0.95 4.15 -31.84
C PHE A 143 -0.41 5.23 -32.79
N GLY A 144 0.91 5.19 -33.07
CA GLY A 144 1.60 6.20 -33.88
C GLY A 144 2.77 6.91 -33.16
N GLU A 145 2.90 6.81 -31.84
CA GLU A 145 4.08 7.31 -31.13
C GLU A 145 5.26 6.33 -31.24
N HIS A 146 6.47 6.87 -31.46
CA HIS A 146 7.64 6.21 -32.04
C HIS A 146 8.33 5.12 -31.19
N ASN A 147 7.66 4.56 -30.18
CA ASN A 147 8.24 3.50 -29.35
C ASN A 147 7.19 2.66 -28.61
N PRO A 148 6.48 1.72 -29.26
CA PRO A 148 5.66 0.76 -28.54
C PRO A 148 6.57 -0.25 -27.86
N SER A 149 6.79 -0.09 -26.55
CA SER A 149 7.43 -1.13 -25.74
C SER A 149 6.49 -2.36 -25.70
N PRO A 150 6.94 -3.55 -26.15
CA PRO A 150 6.12 -4.77 -26.16
C PRO A 150 5.69 -5.24 -24.76
N TYR A 151 6.20 -4.61 -23.69
CA TYR A 151 5.81 -4.86 -22.30
C TYR A 151 4.55 -4.11 -21.84
N LEU A 152 3.96 -3.23 -22.66
CA LEU A 152 2.64 -2.63 -22.40
C LEU A 152 1.49 -3.67 -22.41
N SER A 153 1.75 -4.89 -22.90
CA SER A 153 0.82 -6.03 -22.85
C SER A 153 0.70 -6.67 -21.45
N LEU A 154 1.61 -6.39 -20.50
CA LEU A 154 1.53 -6.96 -19.13
C LEU A 154 0.55 -6.22 -18.20
N ASN A 155 -0.12 -5.16 -18.69
CA ASN A 155 -1.18 -4.44 -18.00
C ASN A 155 -2.59 -4.82 -18.48
N HIS A 156 -2.80 -6.05 -18.96
CA HIS A 156 -4.13 -6.58 -19.31
C HIS A 156 -5.19 -6.36 -18.22
N ARG A 157 -4.78 -6.26 -16.95
CA ARG A 157 -5.63 -5.98 -15.80
C ARG A 157 -6.27 -4.58 -15.81
N ARG A 158 -5.56 -3.56 -16.33
CA ARG A 158 -6.06 -2.17 -16.47
C ARG A 158 -6.82 -1.95 -17.78
N MET A 159 -6.58 -2.80 -18.78
CA MET A 159 -7.21 -2.71 -20.10
C MET A 159 -8.46 -3.60 -20.23
N ASN A 160 -8.76 -4.46 -19.25
CA ASN A 160 -9.95 -5.30 -19.25
C ASN A 160 -10.99 -4.78 -18.23
N PRO A 161 -12.10 -4.16 -18.66
CA PRO A 161 -13.18 -3.68 -17.79
C PRO A 161 -13.81 -4.79 -16.95
N GLN A 162 -13.72 -6.05 -17.40
CA GLN A 162 -14.31 -7.22 -16.74
C GLN A 162 -13.37 -7.90 -15.73
N ALA A 163 -12.15 -7.40 -15.54
CA ALA A 163 -11.17 -8.03 -14.65
C ALA A 163 -11.67 -8.17 -13.20
N LYS A 164 -12.40 -7.18 -12.68
CA LYS A 164 -12.99 -7.21 -11.33
C LYS A 164 -14.15 -8.19 -11.17
N GLU A 165 -14.76 -8.62 -12.27
CA GLU A 165 -15.86 -9.60 -12.28
C GLU A 165 -15.31 -11.02 -12.42
N GLN A 166 -14.35 -11.21 -13.33
CA GLN A 166 -13.60 -12.47 -13.49
C GLN A 166 -12.85 -12.89 -12.23
N GLU A 167 -12.28 -11.94 -11.48
CA GLU A 167 -11.62 -12.24 -10.19
C GLU A 167 -12.63 -12.69 -9.12
N ARG A 168 -13.84 -12.11 -9.10
CA ARG A 168 -14.91 -12.54 -8.20
C ARG A 168 -15.43 -13.93 -8.54
N GLU A 169 -15.53 -14.26 -9.82
CA GLU A 169 -15.89 -15.62 -10.26
C GLU A 169 -14.83 -16.65 -9.86
N LEU A 170 -13.53 -16.32 -10.02
CA LEU A 170 -12.42 -17.19 -9.62
C LEU A 170 -12.37 -17.45 -8.11
N GLU A 171 -12.76 -16.48 -7.28
CA GLU A 171 -12.86 -16.63 -5.83
C GLU A 171 -14.05 -17.49 -5.37
N THR A 172 -15.05 -17.72 -6.22
CA THR A 172 -16.19 -18.61 -5.91
C THR A 172 -15.98 -20.07 -6.31
N VAL A 173 -14.95 -20.36 -7.10
CA VAL A 173 -14.63 -21.73 -7.58
C VAL A 173 -13.54 -22.41 -6.73
N LEU A 174 -12.90 -21.68 -5.82
CA LEU A 174 -11.92 -22.17 -4.84
C LEU A 174 -12.53 -22.25 -3.43
#